data_AF-A0AA49JAF1-F1
#
_entry.id   AF-A0AA49JAF1-F1
#
_cell.length_a   1.000
_cell.length_b   1.000
_cell.length_c   1.000
_cell.angle_alpha   90.00
_cell.angle_beta   90.00
_cell.angle_gamma   90.00
#
_symmetry.space_group_name_H-M   'P 1'
#
loop_
_entity.id
_entity.type
_entity.pdbx_description
1 polymer ?
#
loop_
_entity_poly.entity_id
_entity_poly.type
_entity_poly.pdbx_seq_one_letter_code
_entity_poly.pdbx_strand_id
1 'polypeptide(L)'
;MSKNHLTYNQAIEILELQQNATTDEIKLAYRRLAKKYHPDIYKLDNGEKFKSISQAYEFLNQNPYPPIQSLKNSRPNSGSHSKHEYRKRAYFEKKRKKQAEEKAQKEQMFKWLFKKIKPILIIFLLFNITLAIDFLRPYQNQKVRVIKIKTDYFRSRNYSSTKKVYDYALLLDNGNKFRIGTNEISVINIGKTLELKRTSIFQEPIKLKISDDNYLIPEYGLFQIFGLLIPVNLLLIIVFFRFLKNNDIKLTIALLLIITTLIQLFLFIL
;
A
#
# COMPACT_ATOMS: atom_id res chain seq x y z
N MET A 1 -48.45 22.72 24.78
CA MET A 1 -48.11 22.18 23.44
C MET A 1 -47.69 20.73 23.59
N SER A 2 -48.50 19.81 23.08
CA SER A 2 -48.23 18.36 23.14
C SER A 2 -47.01 18.03 22.27
N LYS A 3 -45.94 17.48 22.87
CA LYS A 3 -44.86 16.86 22.10
C LYS A 3 -45.43 15.58 21.50
N ASN A 4 -45.67 15.55 20.20
CA ASN A 4 -46.05 14.33 19.49
C ASN A 4 -44.95 13.27 19.70
N HIS A 5 -45.21 12.30 20.58
CA HIS A 5 -44.31 11.19 20.81
C HIS A 5 -44.46 10.21 19.64
N LEU A 6 -43.44 10.18 18.76
CA LEU A 6 -43.36 9.17 17.71
C LEU A 6 -43.22 7.78 18.35
N THR A 7 -44.10 6.86 18.01
CA THR A 7 -44.05 5.48 18.52
C THR A 7 -43.22 4.58 17.62
N TYR A 8 -42.72 3.46 18.16
CA TYR A 8 -41.92 2.50 17.39
C TYR A 8 -42.65 1.96 16.16
N ASN A 9 -43.93 1.60 16.31
CA ASN A 9 -44.75 1.08 15.22
C ASN A 9 -44.94 2.13 14.11
N GLN A 10 -45.13 3.39 14.46
CA GLN A 10 -45.20 4.47 13.48
C GLN A 10 -43.85 4.69 12.78
N ALA A 11 -42.73 4.60 13.50
CA ALA A 11 -41.41 4.81 12.92
C ALA A 11 -41.00 3.71 11.92
N ILE A 12 -41.32 2.43 12.21
CA ILE A 12 -41.09 1.33 11.26
C ILE A 12 -42.03 1.44 10.05
N GLU A 13 -43.26 1.90 10.25
CA GLU A 13 -44.23 2.09 9.16
C GLU A 13 -43.79 3.21 8.21
N ILE A 14 -43.34 4.35 8.76
CA ILE A 14 -42.78 5.47 7.98
C ILE A 14 -41.56 5.04 7.16
N LEU A 15 -40.73 4.13 7.69
CA LEU A 15 -39.55 3.60 7.00
C LEU A 15 -39.83 2.35 6.17
N GLU A 16 -41.08 1.89 6.11
CA GLU A 16 -41.52 0.68 5.38
C GLU A 16 -40.76 -0.59 5.82
N LEU A 17 -40.57 -0.77 7.14
CA LEU A 17 -39.81 -1.85 7.75
C LEU A 17 -40.71 -2.84 8.51
N GLN A 18 -40.25 -4.09 8.62
CA GLN A 18 -40.87 -5.12 9.46
C GLN A 18 -40.55 -4.89 10.95
N GLN A 19 -41.40 -5.39 11.86
CA GLN A 19 -41.31 -5.18 13.32
C GLN A 19 -40.01 -5.69 13.98
N ASN A 20 -39.16 -6.42 13.25
CA ASN A 20 -37.87 -6.96 13.73
C ASN A 20 -36.69 -6.53 12.83
N ALA A 21 -36.81 -5.40 12.12
CA ALA A 21 -35.76 -4.93 11.23
C ALA A 21 -34.44 -4.70 11.97
N THR A 22 -33.34 -5.16 11.36
CA THR A 22 -31.98 -4.97 11.88
C THR A 22 -31.51 -3.53 11.71
N THR A 23 -30.47 -3.13 12.45
CA THR A 23 -29.88 -1.78 12.33
C THR A 23 -29.38 -1.46 10.93
N ASP A 24 -28.99 -2.47 10.17
CA ASP A 24 -28.50 -2.31 8.80
C ASP A 24 -29.66 -2.11 7.82
N GLU A 25 -30.79 -2.79 8.02
CA GLU A 25 -32.03 -2.59 7.25
C GLU A 25 -32.62 -1.20 7.50
N ILE A 26 -32.60 -0.71 8.75
CA ILE A 26 -33.05 0.64 9.10
C ILE A 26 -32.26 1.71 8.33
N LYS A 27 -30.92 1.58 8.27
CA LYS A 27 -30.06 2.51 7.53
C LYS A 27 -30.29 2.45 6.02
N LEU A 28 -30.52 1.25 5.49
CA LEU A 28 -30.76 1.05 4.06
C LEU A 28 -32.09 1.67 3.64
N ALA A 29 -33.15 1.44 4.41
CA ALA A 29 -34.47 2.00 4.16
C ALA A 29 -34.47 3.53 4.21
N TYR A 30 -33.81 4.13 5.20
CA TYR A 30 -33.66 5.57 5.29
C TYR A 30 -32.98 6.16 4.06
N ARG A 31 -31.85 5.60 3.61
CA ARG A 31 -31.13 6.10 2.41
C ARG A 31 -32.00 6.05 1.15
N ARG A 32 -32.77 4.95 1.00
CA ARG A 32 -33.69 4.75 -0.14
C ARG A 32 -34.79 5.81 -0.14
N LEU A 33 -35.44 6.04 1.00
CA LEU A 33 -36.55 6.98 1.13
C LEU A 33 -36.11 8.45 1.12
N ALA A 34 -34.97 8.78 1.73
CA ALA A 34 -34.39 10.12 1.73
C ALA A 34 -34.04 10.60 0.32
N LYS A 35 -33.54 9.70 -0.55
CA LYS A 35 -33.28 10.02 -1.96
C LYS A 35 -34.57 10.25 -2.75
N LYS A 36 -35.64 9.50 -2.44
CA LYS A 36 -36.93 9.58 -3.14
C LYS A 36 -37.72 10.85 -2.78
N TYR A 37 -37.66 11.27 -1.52
CA TYR A 37 -38.46 12.38 -0.99
C TYR A 37 -37.62 13.62 -0.61
N HIS A 38 -36.40 13.74 -1.13
CA HIS A 38 -35.56 14.93 -0.88
C HIS A 38 -36.30 16.20 -1.31
N PRO A 39 -36.31 17.29 -0.53
CA PRO A 39 -37.07 18.51 -0.84
C PRO A 39 -36.69 19.13 -2.19
N ASP A 40 -35.45 18.94 -2.65
CA ASP A 40 -35.01 19.41 -3.97
C ASP A 40 -35.67 18.64 -5.13
N ILE A 41 -36.01 17.36 -4.91
CA ILE A 41 -36.56 16.45 -5.94
C ILE A 41 -38.08 16.36 -5.82
N TYR A 42 -38.62 16.34 -4.60
CA TYR A 42 -40.05 16.19 -4.32
C TYR A 42 -40.57 17.44 -3.58
N LYS A 43 -41.04 18.42 -4.37
CA LYS A 43 -41.51 19.73 -3.89
C LYS A 43 -42.99 19.78 -3.50
N LEU A 44 -43.72 18.67 -3.65
CA LEU A 44 -45.19 18.63 -3.55
C LEU A 44 -45.73 18.84 -2.12
N ASP A 45 -44.85 18.79 -1.11
CA ASP A 45 -45.24 18.71 0.30
C ASP A 45 -44.27 19.50 1.21
N ASN A 46 -43.61 20.53 0.69
CA ASN A 46 -42.69 21.40 1.45
C ASN A 46 -41.65 20.67 2.34
N GLY A 47 -41.28 19.43 1.99
CA GLY A 47 -40.35 18.61 2.75
C GLY A 47 -40.94 17.92 4.00
N GLU A 48 -42.26 17.92 4.22
CA GLU A 48 -42.89 17.29 5.39
C GLU A 48 -42.62 15.78 5.45
N LYS A 49 -42.76 15.07 4.33
CA LYS A 49 -42.35 13.65 4.22
C LYS A 49 -40.88 13.41 4.53
N PHE A 50 -40.00 14.29 4.06
CA PHE A 50 -38.57 14.16 4.36
C PHE A 50 -38.29 14.31 5.86
N LYS A 51 -39.00 15.25 6.50
CA LYS A 51 -38.92 15.51 7.94
C LYS A 51 -39.41 14.30 8.75
N SER A 52 -40.52 13.68 8.37
CA SER A 52 -41.05 12.49 9.07
C SER A 52 -40.13 11.27 8.92
N ILE A 53 -39.56 11.05 7.73
CA ILE A 53 -38.56 9.98 7.47
C ILE A 53 -37.31 10.19 8.34
N SER A 54 -36.84 11.42 8.45
CA SER A 54 -35.67 11.77 9.26
C SER A 54 -35.94 11.57 10.76
N GLN A 55 -37.11 11.97 11.24
CA GLN A 55 -37.55 11.76 12.61
C GLN A 55 -37.71 10.27 12.96
N ALA A 56 -38.27 9.47 12.05
CA ALA A 56 -38.39 8.02 12.22
C ALA A 56 -37.03 7.33 12.30
N TYR A 57 -36.09 7.72 11.44
CA TYR A 57 -34.73 7.19 11.48
C TYR A 57 -34.00 7.57 12.77
N GLU A 58 -34.09 8.81 13.20
CA GLU A 58 -33.46 9.26 14.45
C GLU A 58 -34.02 8.49 15.66
N PHE A 59 -35.34 8.31 15.69
CA PHE A 59 -36.02 7.54 16.74
C PHE A 59 -35.56 6.07 16.76
N LEU A 60 -35.55 5.38 15.61
CA LEU A 60 -35.13 3.97 15.52
C LEU A 60 -33.62 3.79 15.72
N ASN A 61 -32.80 4.79 15.41
CA ASN A 61 -31.37 4.74 15.67
C ASN A 61 -31.07 4.78 17.18
N GLN A 62 -31.90 5.47 17.96
CA GLN A 62 -31.85 5.48 19.43
C GLN A 62 -32.53 4.24 20.03
N ASN A 63 -33.61 3.76 19.41
CA ASN A 63 -34.45 2.65 19.88
C ASN A 63 -34.58 1.56 18.79
N PRO A 64 -33.50 0.82 18.48
CA PRO A 64 -33.51 -0.16 17.37
C PRO A 64 -34.32 -1.42 17.66
N TYR A 65 -34.90 -1.55 18.85
CA TYR A 65 -35.65 -2.73 19.28
C TYR A 65 -37.11 -2.37 19.56
N PRO A 66 -38.07 -3.25 19.23
CA PRO A 66 -39.47 -3.01 19.51
C PRO A 66 -39.70 -2.81 21.01
N PRO A 67 -40.56 -1.87 21.42
CA PRO A 67 -40.93 -1.69 22.80
C PRO A 67 -41.59 -2.98 23.28
N ILE A 68 -41.11 -3.48 24.43
CA ILE A 68 -41.63 -4.69 25.03
C ILE A 68 -43.09 -4.43 25.38
N GLN A 69 -44.01 -5.03 24.61
CA GLN A 69 -45.42 -5.06 24.99
C GLN A 69 -45.49 -5.76 26.34
N SER A 70 -45.81 -5.01 27.38
CA SER A 70 -46.06 -5.57 28.71
C SER A 70 -47.15 -6.63 28.56
N LEU A 71 -46.78 -7.89 28.78
CA LEU A 71 -47.70 -8.99 29.04
C LEU A 71 -48.63 -8.56 30.18
N LYS A 72 -49.81 -8.00 29.84
CA LYS A 72 -50.70 -7.37 30.82
C LYS A 72 -51.37 -8.37 31.76
N ASN A 73 -51.08 -9.67 31.65
CA ASN A 73 -51.49 -10.69 32.61
C ASN A 73 -50.30 -11.59 33.02
N SER A 74 -49.24 -10.99 33.54
CA SER A 74 -48.22 -11.73 34.28
C SER A 74 -47.75 -10.86 35.43
N ARG A 75 -47.96 -11.34 36.66
CA ARG A 75 -47.49 -10.73 37.91
C ARG A 75 -46.04 -10.24 37.74
N PRO A 76 -45.66 -9.09 38.32
CA PRO A 76 -44.36 -8.49 38.05
C PRO A 76 -43.26 -9.39 38.62
N ASN A 77 -42.62 -10.17 37.76
CA ASN A 77 -41.40 -10.86 38.12
C ASN A 77 -40.23 -9.88 37.94
N SER A 78 -40.10 -8.98 38.91
CA SER A 78 -39.11 -7.90 39.01
C SER A 78 -37.65 -8.38 38.93
N GLY A 79 -37.39 -9.69 38.98
CA GLY A 79 -36.06 -10.28 38.80
C GLY A 79 -35.61 -10.53 37.36
N SER A 80 -36.53 -10.63 36.39
CA SER A 80 -36.17 -11.11 35.03
C SER A 80 -35.58 -10.02 34.11
N HIS A 81 -36.12 -8.80 34.18
CA HIS A 81 -35.60 -7.66 33.41
C HIS A 81 -34.18 -7.25 33.85
N SER A 82 -33.93 -7.22 35.15
CA SER A 82 -32.60 -6.99 35.73
C SER A 82 -31.57 -8.04 35.26
N LYS A 83 -31.97 -9.33 35.21
CA LYS A 83 -31.07 -10.42 34.81
C LYS A 83 -30.68 -10.37 33.33
N HIS A 84 -31.60 -10.00 32.43
CA HIS A 84 -31.30 -9.87 31.00
C HIS A 84 -30.37 -8.67 30.73
N GLU A 85 -30.65 -7.50 31.33
CA GLU A 85 -29.77 -6.33 31.20
C GLU A 85 -28.38 -6.60 31.76
N TYR A 86 -28.28 -7.27 32.90
CA TYR A 86 -27.01 -7.68 33.49
C TYR A 86 -26.19 -8.56 32.54
N ARG A 87 -26.80 -9.60 31.94
CA ARG A 87 -26.14 -10.47 30.97
C ARG A 87 -25.69 -9.71 29.72
N LYS A 88 -26.48 -8.76 29.24
CA LYS A 88 -26.14 -7.90 28.10
C LYS A 88 -24.93 -7.00 28.41
N ARG A 89 -24.90 -6.35 29.57
CA ARG A 89 -23.75 -5.54 30.02
C ARG A 89 -22.49 -6.39 30.18
N ALA A 90 -22.59 -7.53 30.86
CA ALA A 90 -21.49 -8.46 31.03
C ALA A 90 -20.93 -8.97 29.68
N TYR A 91 -21.79 -9.20 28.68
CA TYR A 91 -21.38 -9.56 27.33
C TYR A 91 -20.56 -8.44 26.66
N PHE A 92 -21.06 -7.19 26.68
CA PHE A 92 -20.35 -6.06 26.08
C PHE A 92 -19.05 -5.72 26.84
N GLU A 93 -19.04 -5.84 28.17
CA GLU A 93 -17.84 -5.68 28.97
C GLU A 93 -16.78 -6.73 28.63
N LYS A 94 -17.17 -8.01 28.54
CA LYS A 94 -16.26 -9.08 28.09
C LYS A 94 -15.71 -8.80 26.69
N LYS A 95 -16.57 -8.36 25.76
CA LYS A 95 -16.14 -7.99 24.40
C LYS A 95 -15.14 -6.82 24.41
N ARG A 96 -15.38 -5.78 25.22
CA ARG A 96 -14.47 -4.63 25.37
C ARG A 96 -13.14 -5.01 26.03
N LYS A 97 -13.17 -5.86 27.07
CA LYS A 97 -11.97 -6.39 27.72
C LYS A 97 -11.13 -7.19 26.74
N LYS A 98 -11.74 -8.13 26.02
CA LYS A 98 -11.07 -8.90 24.97
C LYS A 98 -10.45 -8.00 23.90
N GLN A 99 -11.18 -6.98 23.43
CA GLN A 99 -10.63 -6.01 22.46
C GLN A 99 -9.48 -5.17 23.03
N ALA A 100 -9.55 -4.80 24.32
CA ALA A 100 -8.47 -4.06 24.98
C ALA A 100 -7.22 -4.94 25.18
N GLU A 101 -7.41 -6.21 25.54
CA GLU A 101 -6.36 -7.22 25.64
C GLU A 101 -5.69 -7.46 24.28
N GLU A 102 -6.47 -7.68 23.21
CA GLU A 102 -5.96 -7.82 21.84
C GLU A 102 -5.16 -6.58 21.39
N LYS A 103 -5.65 -5.36 21.70
CA LYS A 103 -4.93 -4.12 21.42
C LYS A 103 -3.61 -4.01 22.20
N ALA A 104 -3.64 -4.34 23.49
CA ALA A 104 -2.45 -4.33 24.34
C ALA A 104 -1.41 -5.36 23.85
N GLN A 105 -1.85 -6.57 23.49
CA GLN A 105 -1.02 -7.61 22.89
C GLN A 105 -0.40 -7.13 21.57
N LYS A 106 -1.20 -6.53 20.68
CA LYS A 106 -0.72 -5.95 19.40
C LYS A 106 0.33 -4.86 19.65
N GLU A 107 0.11 -3.99 20.64
CA GLU A 107 1.06 -2.93 20.98
C GLU A 107 2.37 -3.49 21.55
N GLN A 108 2.31 -4.50 22.42
CA GLN A 108 3.50 -5.19 22.92
C GLN A 108 4.28 -5.87 21.79
N MET A 109 3.58 -6.56 20.88
CA MET A 109 4.17 -7.15 19.68
C MET A 109 4.88 -6.09 18.83
N PHE A 110 4.26 -4.93 18.58
CA PHE A 110 4.90 -3.84 17.83
C PHE A 110 6.11 -3.24 18.54
N LYS A 111 6.04 -3.04 19.86
CA LYS A 111 7.19 -2.55 20.64
C LYS A 111 8.37 -3.50 20.50
N TRP A 112 8.14 -4.80 20.63
CA TRP A 112 9.16 -5.82 20.41
C TRP A 112 9.69 -5.80 18.97
N LEU A 113 8.79 -5.78 17.98
CA LEU A 113 9.13 -5.82 16.56
C LEU A 113 10.00 -4.61 16.15
N PHE A 114 9.58 -3.40 16.48
CA PHE A 114 10.34 -2.20 16.14
C PHE A 114 11.64 -2.09 16.93
N LYS A 115 11.74 -2.66 18.14
CA LYS A 115 13.01 -2.79 18.84
C LYS A 115 14.01 -3.65 18.06
N LYS A 116 13.54 -4.69 17.37
CA LYS A 116 14.36 -5.58 16.53
C LYS A 116 14.66 -5.00 15.14
N ILE A 117 13.70 -4.31 14.51
CA ILE A 117 13.86 -3.76 13.16
C ILE A 117 14.73 -2.50 13.14
N LYS A 118 14.67 -1.63 14.16
CA LYS A 118 15.45 -0.38 14.20
C LYS A 118 16.95 -0.52 13.86
N PRO A 119 17.73 -1.46 14.45
CA PRO A 119 19.14 -1.61 14.08
C PRO A 119 19.32 -2.00 12.61
N ILE A 120 18.44 -2.84 12.06
CA ILE A 120 18.46 -3.24 10.64
C ILE A 120 18.25 -2.00 9.75
N LEU A 121 17.32 -1.11 10.12
CA LEU A 121 17.09 0.13 9.37
C LEU A 121 18.25 1.12 9.46
N ILE A 122 19.02 1.11 10.56
CA ILE A 122 20.25 1.91 10.66
C ILE A 122 21.31 1.37 9.70
N ILE A 123 21.44 0.05 9.57
CA ILE A 123 22.34 -0.56 8.57
C ILE A 123 21.91 -0.16 7.16
N PHE A 124 20.61 -0.21 6.86
CA PHE A 124 20.09 0.23 5.56
C PHE A 124 20.31 1.72 5.30
N LEU A 125 20.22 2.56 6.33
CA LEU A 125 20.56 3.97 6.25
C LEU A 125 22.03 4.16 5.86
N LEU A 126 22.95 3.50 6.57
CA LEU A 126 24.38 3.57 6.28
C LEU A 126 24.69 3.09 4.85
N PHE A 127 24.10 1.96 4.45
CA PHE A 127 24.24 1.44 3.09
C PHE A 127 23.78 2.45 2.03
N ASN A 128 22.59 3.04 2.18
CA ASN A 128 22.07 4.04 1.25
C ASN A 128 22.90 5.34 1.25
N ILE A 129 23.47 5.74 2.40
CA ILE A 129 24.42 6.85 2.46
C ILE A 129 25.69 6.52 1.68
N THR A 130 26.24 5.32 1.83
CA THR A 130 27.43 4.91 1.07
C THR A 130 27.15 4.88 -0.44
N LEU A 131 25.99 4.36 -0.86
CA LEU A 131 25.55 4.42 -2.25
C LEU A 131 25.41 5.85 -2.76
N ALA A 132 24.84 6.75 -1.95
CA ALA A 132 24.72 8.17 -2.31
C ALA A 132 26.09 8.83 -2.47
N ILE A 133 27.03 8.55 -1.57
CA ILE A 133 28.41 9.07 -1.65
C ILE A 133 29.09 8.55 -2.92
N ASP A 134 28.95 7.25 -3.23
CA ASP A 134 29.54 6.69 -4.43
C ASP A 134 28.95 7.30 -5.71
N PHE A 135 27.64 7.52 -5.72
CA PHE A 135 26.94 8.14 -6.84
C PHE A 135 27.35 9.60 -7.08
N LEU A 136 27.53 10.38 -6.01
CA LEU A 136 27.89 11.79 -6.08
C LEU A 136 29.36 12.02 -6.43
N ARG A 137 30.23 11.02 -6.19
CA ARG A 137 31.65 11.12 -6.49
C ARG A 137 31.88 11.07 -8.01
N PRO A 138 32.84 11.84 -8.55
CA PRO A 138 33.17 11.78 -9.97
C PRO A 138 33.47 10.35 -10.44
N TYR A 139 32.92 9.98 -11.60
CA TYR A 139 33.15 8.67 -12.20
C TYR A 139 34.60 8.51 -12.64
N GLN A 140 35.11 7.29 -12.50
CA GLN A 140 36.47 6.93 -12.92
C GLN A 140 36.44 6.30 -14.30
N ASN A 141 37.46 6.62 -15.10
CA ASN A 141 37.68 5.96 -16.38
C ASN A 141 38.64 4.79 -16.17
N GLN A 142 38.26 3.61 -16.65
CA GLN A 142 39.07 2.40 -16.66
C GLN A 142 39.25 1.93 -18.10
N LYS A 143 40.48 1.66 -18.52
CA LYS A 143 40.75 1.00 -19.80
C LYS A 143 40.47 -0.49 -19.65
N VAL A 144 39.62 -1.03 -20.51
CA VAL A 144 39.17 -2.44 -20.50
C VAL A 144 39.34 -3.04 -21.88
N ARG A 145 39.68 -4.33 -21.95
CA ARG A 145 39.87 -5.04 -23.22
C ARG A 145 38.70 -5.96 -23.53
N VAL A 146 38.30 -6.01 -24.81
CA VAL A 146 37.31 -6.97 -25.30
C VAL A 146 37.93 -8.36 -25.37
N ILE A 147 37.47 -9.30 -24.54
CA ILE A 147 37.92 -10.69 -24.56
C ILE A 147 37.08 -11.52 -25.52
N LYS A 148 35.75 -11.38 -25.47
CA LYS A 148 34.85 -12.24 -26.22
C LYS A 148 33.64 -11.46 -26.71
N ILE A 149 33.15 -11.82 -27.89
CA ILE A 149 31.87 -11.40 -28.43
C ILE A 149 31.01 -12.65 -28.55
N LYS A 150 29.93 -12.75 -27.77
CA LYS A 150 28.92 -13.81 -27.90
C LYS A 150 27.81 -13.34 -28.82
N THR A 151 27.24 -14.28 -29.57
CA THR A 151 26.10 -14.05 -30.47
C THR A 151 24.92 -14.87 -29.99
N ASP A 152 23.86 -14.20 -29.56
CA ASP A 152 22.60 -14.84 -29.18
C ASP A 152 21.56 -14.61 -30.29
N TYR A 153 21.00 -15.72 -30.78
CA TYR A 153 20.01 -15.72 -31.86
C TYR A 153 18.60 -15.75 -31.27
N PHE A 154 17.78 -14.77 -31.63
CA PHE A 154 16.36 -14.79 -31.26
C PHE A 154 15.47 -14.64 -32.49
N ARG A 155 14.49 -15.55 -32.62
CA ARG A 155 13.55 -15.56 -33.74
C ARG A 155 12.38 -14.65 -33.41
N SER A 156 12.39 -13.42 -33.91
CA SER A 156 11.25 -12.51 -33.78
C SER A 156 10.11 -12.97 -34.71
N ARG A 157 8.98 -13.35 -34.12
CA ARG A 157 7.72 -13.64 -34.85
C ARG A 157 6.90 -12.37 -34.89
N ASN A 158 6.99 -11.65 -36.01
CA ASN A 158 6.00 -10.62 -36.35
C ASN A 158 5.15 -11.11 -37.53
N TYR A 159 3.87 -10.73 -37.52
CA TYR A 159 2.75 -11.29 -38.31
C TYR A 159 2.93 -11.27 -39.85
N SER A 160 3.98 -10.63 -40.39
CA SER A 160 4.19 -10.50 -41.84
C SER A 160 5.63 -10.72 -42.33
N SER A 161 6.63 -10.94 -41.46
CA SER A 161 7.97 -11.38 -41.92
C SER A 161 8.82 -11.96 -40.79
N THR A 162 9.56 -13.02 -41.07
CA THR A 162 10.59 -13.54 -40.16
C THR A 162 11.89 -12.75 -40.35
N LYS A 163 12.11 -11.71 -39.55
CA LYS A 163 13.41 -11.02 -39.51
C LYS A 163 14.33 -11.73 -38.50
N LYS A 164 15.53 -12.13 -38.95
CA LYS A 164 16.58 -12.61 -38.04
C LYS A 164 17.14 -11.41 -37.29
N VAL A 165 17.06 -11.40 -35.96
CA VAL A 165 17.67 -10.39 -35.10
C VAL A 165 18.75 -11.09 -34.28
N TYR A 166 19.95 -10.55 -34.31
CA TYR A 166 21.10 -11.05 -33.56
C TYR A 166 21.35 -10.07 -32.42
N ASP A 167 21.38 -10.59 -31.19
CA ASP A 167 21.88 -9.89 -30.01
C ASP A 167 23.34 -10.26 -29.82
N TYR A 168 24.18 -9.29 -29.51
CA TYR A 168 25.60 -9.53 -29.26
C TYR A 168 25.93 -9.15 -27.83
N ALA A 169 26.75 -9.94 -27.16
CA ALA A 169 27.22 -9.63 -25.81
C ALA A 169 28.74 -9.55 -25.79
N LEU A 170 29.27 -8.40 -25.38
CA LEU A 170 30.67 -8.23 -25.04
C LEU A 170 30.95 -8.84 -23.69
N LEU A 171 32.07 -9.54 -23.60
CA LEU A 171 32.72 -9.87 -22.36
C LEU A 171 34.05 -9.12 -22.29
N LEU A 172 34.18 -8.29 -21.26
CA LEU A 172 35.37 -7.51 -20.97
C LEU A 172 36.31 -8.27 -20.03
N ASP A 173 37.57 -7.85 -19.97
CA ASP A 173 38.60 -8.44 -19.11
C ASP A 173 38.36 -8.28 -17.61
N ASN A 174 37.67 -7.23 -17.22
CA ASN A 174 37.20 -7.04 -15.84
C ASN A 174 35.94 -7.86 -15.50
N GLY A 175 35.45 -8.71 -16.41
CA GLY A 175 34.28 -9.56 -16.21
C GLY A 175 32.94 -8.91 -16.56
N ASN A 176 32.90 -7.60 -16.80
CA ASN A 176 31.67 -6.89 -17.15
C ASN A 176 31.14 -7.31 -18.53
N LYS A 177 29.81 -7.32 -18.65
CA LYS A 177 29.10 -7.72 -19.86
C LYS A 177 28.25 -6.58 -20.39
N PHE A 178 28.28 -6.37 -21.70
CA PHE A 178 27.48 -5.33 -22.37
C PHE A 178 26.76 -5.93 -23.56
N ARG A 179 25.46 -5.65 -23.69
CA ARG A 179 24.71 -5.95 -24.91
C ARG A 179 25.06 -4.93 -26.00
N ILE A 180 25.14 -5.40 -27.23
CA ILE A 180 25.40 -4.63 -28.44
C ILE A 180 24.34 -4.98 -29.50
N GLY A 181 23.86 -3.97 -30.21
CA GLY A 181 23.10 -4.13 -31.45
C GLY A 181 23.96 -4.43 -32.69
N THR A 182 23.30 -4.87 -33.76
CA THR A 182 23.95 -5.24 -35.04
C THR A 182 24.82 -4.15 -35.66
N ASN A 183 24.49 -2.86 -35.48
CA ASN A 183 25.17 -1.74 -36.12
C ASN A 183 26.49 -1.35 -35.44
N GLU A 184 26.67 -1.70 -34.17
CA GLU A 184 27.82 -1.27 -33.35
C GLU A 184 29.00 -2.25 -33.44
N ILE A 185 28.78 -3.46 -33.95
CA ILE A 185 29.78 -4.54 -34.05
C ILE A 185 30.86 -4.25 -35.08
N SER A 186 30.52 -3.52 -36.15
CA SER A 186 31.49 -3.17 -37.19
C SER A 186 32.68 -2.37 -36.65
N VAL A 187 32.52 -1.74 -35.49
CA VAL A 187 33.52 -0.87 -34.86
C VAL A 187 34.28 -1.57 -33.71
N ILE A 188 33.87 -2.78 -33.30
CA ILE A 188 34.41 -3.46 -32.11
C ILE A 188 35.03 -4.81 -32.50
N ASN A 189 36.35 -4.90 -32.32
CA ASN A 189 37.12 -6.12 -32.53
C ASN A 189 37.59 -6.73 -31.20
N ILE A 190 37.78 -8.05 -31.17
CA ILE A 190 38.41 -8.74 -30.05
C ILE A 190 39.83 -8.16 -29.85
N GLY A 191 40.20 -7.92 -28.60
CA GLY A 191 41.48 -7.29 -28.25
C GLY A 191 41.47 -5.76 -28.28
N LYS A 192 40.42 -5.12 -28.80
CA LYS A 192 40.29 -3.65 -28.75
C LYS A 192 40.20 -3.17 -27.30
N THR A 193 40.97 -2.13 -26.98
CA THR A 193 40.89 -1.44 -25.69
C THR A 193 39.83 -0.35 -25.76
N LEU A 194 38.94 -0.32 -24.79
CA LEU A 194 37.82 0.62 -24.65
C LEU A 194 37.91 1.35 -23.31
N GLU A 195 37.22 2.48 -23.18
CA GLU A 195 37.14 3.23 -21.93
C GLU A 195 35.80 2.99 -21.24
N LEU A 196 35.84 2.36 -20.08
CA LEU A 196 34.71 2.13 -19.20
C LEU A 196 34.63 3.23 -18.15
N LYS A 197 33.50 3.94 -18.08
CA LYS A 197 33.16 4.80 -16.94
C LYS A 197 32.48 3.97 -15.87
N ARG A 198 32.96 4.08 -14.64
CA ARG A 198 32.44 3.37 -13.47
C ARG A 198 32.42 4.24 -12.22
N THR A 199 31.68 3.80 -11.19
CA THR A 199 31.67 4.49 -9.90
C THR A 199 32.99 4.31 -9.15
N SER A 200 33.22 5.16 -8.15
CA SER A 200 34.53 5.28 -7.51
C SER A 200 34.77 4.25 -6.40
N ILE A 201 33.73 3.93 -5.64
CA ILE A 201 33.77 3.07 -4.45
C ILE A 201 33.42 1.65 -4.86
N PHE A 202 32.24 1.46 -5.47
CA PHE A 202 31.76 0.13 -5.81
C PHE A 202 32.21 -0.36 -7.20
N GLN A 203 32.84 0.51 -8.00
CA GLN A 203 33.35 0.18 -9.33
C GLN A 203 32.26 -0.31 -10.29
N GLU A 204 31.02 0.07 -10.03
CA GLU A 204 29.84 -0.27 -10.84
C GLU A 204 29.95 0.35 -12.25
N PRO A 205 29.78 -0.44 -13.32
CA PRO A 205 29.83 0.09 -14.68
C PRO A 205 28.67 1.06 -14.92
N ILE A 206 28.98 2.23 -15.49
CA ILE A 206 27.98 3.25 -15.85
C ILE A 206 27.78 3.29 -17.36
N LYS A 207 28.88 3.38 -18.13
CA LYS A 207 28.84 3.36 -19.59
C LYS A 207 30.19 3.00 -20.19
N LEU A 208 30.17 2.33 -21.34
CA LEU A 208 31.35 1.95 -22.10
C LEU A 208 31.44 2.83 -23.35
N LYS A 209 32.53 3.56 -23.53
CA LYS A 209 32.79 4.37 -24.73
C LYS A 209 33.30 3.46 -25.85
N ILE A 210 32.53 3.32 -26.94
CA ILE A 210 32.94 2.59 -28.14
C ILE A 210 33.70 3.50 -29.11
N SER A 211 33.20 4.72 -29.29
CA SER A 211 33.72 5.76 -30.19
C SER A 211 33.34 7.14 -29.63
N ASP A 212 33.71 8.23 -30.29
CA ASP A 212 33.53 9.57 -29.72
C ASP A 212 32.08 9.91 -29.37
N ASP A 213 31.13 9.47 -30.21
CA ASP A 213 29.70 9.72 -30.01
C ASP A 213 28.90 8.48 -29.57
N ASN A 214 29.52 7.29 -29.55
CA ASN A 214 28.81 6.03 -29.27
C ASN A 214 29.20 5.43 -27.92
N TYR A 215 28.18 5.20 -27.08
CA TYR A 215 28.31 4.62 -25.74
C TYR A 215 27.35 3.44 -25.58
N LEU A 216 27.81 2.37 -24.93
CA LEU A 216 26.94 1.32 -24.43
C LEU A 216 26.64 1.55 -22.96
N ILE A 217 25.41 1.26 -22.60
CA ILE A 217 24.89 1.34 -21.25
C ILE A 217 24.68 -0.12 -20.78
N PRO A 218 25.12 -0.49 -19.56
CA PRO A 218 24.83 -1.82 -18.99
C PRO A 218 23.33 -2.12 -19.01
N GLU A 219 22.93 -3.36 -19.27
CA GLU A 219 21.51 -3.75 -19.30
C GLU A 219 20.87 -3.72 -17.91
N TYR A 220 21.66 -4.09 -16.89
CA TYR A 220 21.32 -3.98 -15.49
C TYR A 220 22.38 -3.11 -14.81
N GLY A 221 21.94 -2.29 -13.87
CA GLY A 221 22.84 -1.45 -13.11
C GLY A 221 22.11 -0.70 -12.02
N LEU A 222 22.66 -0.73 -10.80
CA LEU A 222 22.06 -0.11 -9.63
C LEU A 222 21.67 1.35 -9.88
N PHE A 223 22.58 2.12 -10.50
CA PHE A 223 22.40 3.56 -10.68
C PHE A 223 21.55 3.96 -11.88
N GLN A 224 21.30 3.07 -12.85
CA GLN A 224 20.43 3.39 -13.98
C GLN A 224 18.95 3.28 -13.62
N ILE A 225 18.59 2.17 -12.98
CA ILE A 225 17.19 1.88 -12.66
C ILE A 225 16.82 2.52 -11.32
N PHE A 226 17.76 2.56 -10.38
CA PHE A 226 17.48 2.84 -8.97
C PHE A 226 18.31 3.96 -8.36
N GLY A 227 18.97 4.80 -9.19
CA GLY A 227 19.51 6.08 -8.72
C GLY A 227 18.46 6.94 -8.01
N LEU A 228 17.19 6.87 -8.44
CA LEU A 228 16.05 7.52 -7.78
C LEU A 228 15.61 6.82 -6.48
N LEU A 229 15.88 5.53 -6.29
CA LEU A 229 15.51 4.85 -5.04
C LEU A 229 16.40 5.26 -3.87
N ILE A 230 17.64 5.67 -4.11
CA ILE A 230 18.53 6.13 -3.03
C ILE A 230 17.89 7.30 -2.26
N PRO A 231 17.50 8.43 -2.88
CA PRO A 231 16.85 9.52 -2.16
C PRO A 231 15.47 9.13 -1.60
N VAL A 232 14.72 8.26 -2.29
CA VAL A 232 13.42 7.76 -1.79
C VAL A 232 13.59 6.92 -0.52
N ASN A 233 14.55 6.00 -0.48
CA ASN A 233 14.85 5.19 0.70
C ASN A 233 15.34 6.03 1.86
N LEU A 234 16.22 7.02 1.60
CA LEU A 234 16.65 7.98 2.63
C LEU A 234 15.45 8.74 3.20
N LEU A 235 14.54 9.23 2.35
CA LEU A 235 13.31 9.91 2.78
C LEU A 235 12.41 8.99 3.61
N LEU A 236 12.18 7.76 3.17
CA LEU A 236 11.36 6.78 3.88
C LEU A 236 11.93 6.44 5.27
N ILE A 237 13.26 6.34 5.40
CA ILE A 237 13.92 6.13 6.69
C ILE A 237 13.68 7.33 7.62
N ILE A 238 13.81 8.56 7.10
CA ILE A 238 13.52 9.78 7.87
C ILE A 238 12.06 9.78 8.34
N VAL A 239 11.12 9.47 7.44
CA VAL A 239 9.69 9.39 7.76
C VAL A 239 9.43 8.35 8.86
N PHE A 240 10.05 7.17 8.76
CA PHE A 240 9.93 6.10 9.74
C PHE A 240 10.33 6.55 11.16
N PHE A 241 11.48 7.23 11.29
CA PHE A 241 12.00 7.66 12.59
C PHE A 241 11.32 8.92 13.14
N ARG A 242 10.94 9.88 12.29
CA ARG A 242 10.56 11.23 12.73
C ARG A 242 9.05 11.48 12.79
N PHE A 243 8.27 10.94 11.84
CA PHE A 243 6.93 11.47 11.57
C PHE A 243 5.77 10.53 11.89
N LEU A 244 6.01 9.23 12.01
CA LEU A 244 4.91 8.27 12.15
C LEU A 244 4.56 8.00 13.61
N LYS A 245 3.33 8.30 14.02
CA LYS A 245 2.76 7.87 15.31
C LYS A 245 1.98 6.56 15.20
N ASN A 246 1.42 6.25 14.03
CA ASN A 246 0.65 5.03 13.79
C ASN A 246 1.57 3.82 13.53
N ASN A 247 1.46 2.78 14.35
CA ASN A 247 2.27 1.56 14.24
C ASN A 247 1.98 0.76 12.97
N ASP A 248 0.75 0.78 12.46
CA ASP A 248 0.40 0.05 11.22
C ASP A 248 1.11 0.69 10.02
N ILE A 249 1.10 2.02 9.91
CA ILE A 249 1.81 2.76 8.85
C ILE A 249 3.33 2.59 8.98
N LYS A 250 3.86 2.61 10.22
CA LYS A 250 5.28 2.32 10.48
C LYS A 250 5.68 0.94 9.96
N LEU A 251 4.83 -0.07 10.17
CA LEU A 251 5.09 -1.42 9.67
C LEU A 251 5.12 -1.42 8.15
N THR A 252 4.15 -0.79 7.48
CA THR A 252 4.10 -0.70 6.02
C THR A 252 5.36 -0.06 5.45
N ILE A 253 5.83 1.04 6.04
CA ILE A 253 7.05 1.72 5.59
C ILE A 253 8.30 0.87 5.86
N ALA A 254 8.37 0.18 7.01
CA ALA A 254 9.46 -0.74 7.29
C ALA A 254 9.53 -1.89 6.28
N LEU A 255 8.38 -2.48 5.91
CA LEU A 255 8.30 -3.53 4.90
C LEU A 255 8.71 -3.01 3.52
N LEU A 256 8.23 -1.83 3.14
CA LEU A 256 8.60 -1.20 1.88
C LEU A 256 10.11 -0.98 1.80
N LEU A 257 10.73 -0.46 2.86
CA LEU A 257 12.18 -0.28 2.96
C LEU A 257 12.96 -1.59 2.83
N ILE A 258 12.47 -2.67 3.44
CA ILE A 258 13.10 -3.99 3.31
C ILE A 258 13.06 -4.44 1.85
N ILE A 259 11.90 -4.36 1.20
CA ILE A 259 11.72 -4.80 -0.19
C ILE A 259 12.61 -3.97 -1.13
N THR A 260 12.59 -2.64 -1.02
CA THR A 260 13.40 -1.79 -1.89
C THR A 260 14.90 -2.00 -1.68
N THR A 261 15.33 -2.24 -0.45
CA THR A 261 16.75 -2.54 -0.15
C THR A 261 17.16 -3.92 -0.68
N LEU A 262 16.29 -4.92 -0.61
CA LEU A 262 16.55 -6.24 -1.20
C LEU A 262 16.70 -6.16 -2.72
N ILE A 263 15.87 -5.35 -3.39
CA ILE A 263 15.98 -5.11 -4.83
C ILE A 263 17.32 -4.42 -5.16
N GLN A 264 17.72 -3.41 -4.37
CA GLN A 264 19.03 -2.75 -4.52
C GLN A 264 20.19 -3.74 -4.37
N LEU A 265 20.15 -4.61 -3.35
CA LEU A 265 21.18 -5.63 -3.12
C LEU A 265 21.23 -6.66 -4.25
N PHE A 266 20.08 -7.11 -4.75
CA PHE A 266 20.02 -8.06 -5.85
C PHE A 266 20.68 -7.49 -7.12
N LEU A 267 20.43 -6.22 -7.42
CA LEU A 267 21.00 -5.55 -8.59
C LEU A 267 22.46 -5.15 -8.42
N PHE A 268 22.90 -4.95 -7.19
CA PHE A 268 24.31 -4.76 -6.87
C PHE A 268 25.14 -6.04 -7.11
N ILE A 269 24.50 -7.20 -7.14
CA ILE A 269 25.17 -8.50 -7.35
C ILE A 269 25.16 -8.91 -8.84
N LEU A 270 24.28 -8.31 -9.66
CA LEU A 270 24.05 -8.67 -11.07
C LEU A 270 25.05 -8.01 -12.03
#